data_AF-A0AAW7S0C5-F1
#
_entry.id   AF-A0AAW7S0C5-F1
#
_cell.length_a   1.000
_cell.length_b   1.000
_cell.length_c   1.000
_cell.angle_alpha   90.00
_cell.angle_beta   90.00
_cell.angle_gamma   90.00
#
_symmetry.space_group_name_H-M   'P 1'
#
loop_
_entity.id
_entity.type
_entity.pdbx_description
1 polymer ?
#
loop_
_entity_poly.entity_id
_entity_poly.type
_entity_poly.pdbx_seq_one_letter_code
_entity_poly.pdbx_strand_id
1 'polypeptide(L)'
;MAEMYRAGSKMAEIAKQFGCSTQRVSQCLACLGIVTRRGNWMRRGRNDQRREQVFEMLRNGKNQTEIAAHFGISSTRISHYVDELKVHSEKYASILDDAQRAQFEIKCGLSLENFPSFDEAKKAWDAFSVQRSRAAYREIAWEMTFPEWWKIWSESGHWAERGRAHIGVYVMARFGDSGPYKVGNVEIITHSQNVSDSWKNVDRRVTRNELGQLRSEADCES
;
A
#
# COMPACT_ATOMS: atom_id res chain seq x y z
N MET A 1 -7.06 30.80 -35.84
CA MET A 1 -7.48 30.46 -34.45
C MET A 1 -6.75 31.31 -33.40
N ALA A 2 -5.42 31.32 -33.36
CA ALA A 2 -4.64 32.08 -32.38
C ALA A 2 -4.88 33.60 -32.40
N GLU A 3 -4.95 34.20 -33.58
CA GLU A 3 -5.19 35.64 -33.75
C GLU A 3 -6.58 36.07 -33.25
N MET A 4 -7.63 35.32 -33.61
CA MET A 4 -9.00 35.57 -33.11
C MET A 4 -9.07 35.46 -31.57
N TYR A 5 -8.35 34.50 -30.98
CA TYR A 5 -8.27 34.37 -29.53
C TYR A 5 -7.54 35.57 -28.89
N ARG A 6 -6.43 36.03 -29.49
CA ARG A 6 -5.69 37.23 -29.03
C ARG A 6 -6.51 38.51 -29.20
N ALA A 7 -7.36 38.59 -30.23
CA ALA A 7 -8.32 39.67 -30.46
C ALA A 7 -9.54 39.62 -29.52
N GLY A 8 -9.61 38.66 -28.58
CA GLY A 8 -10.63 38.59 -27.55
C GLY A 8 -11.89 37.79 -27.91
N SER A 9 -11.93 37.12 -29.06
CA SER A 9 -13.07 36.28 -29.44
C SER A 9 -13.24 35.10 -28.47
N LYS A 10 -14.48 34.74 -28.14
CA LYS A 10 -14.75 33.60 -27.26
C LYS A 10 -14.46 32.29 -27.99
N MET A 11 -14.00 31.27 -27.26
CA MET A 11 -13.67 29.97 -27.86
C MET A 11 -14.84 29.31 -28.61
N ALA A 12 -16.09 29.56 -28.19
CA ALA A 12 -17.29 29.09 -28.88
C ALA A 12 -17.50 29.76 -30.25
N GLU A 13 -17.15 31.05 -30.36
CA GLU A 13 -17.21 31.81 -31.62
C GLU A 13 -16.10 31.33 -32.57
N ILE A 14 -14.90 31.09 -32.04
CA ILE A 14 -13.80 30.49 -32.80
C ILE A 14 -14.18 29.07 -33.27
N ALA A 15 -14.77 28.25 -32.39
CA ALA A 15 -15.21 26.90 -32.72
C ALA A 15 -16.26 26.90 -33.85
N LYS A 16 -17.26 27.78 -33.74
CA LYS A 16 -18.29 27.98 -34.77
C LYS A 16 -17.69 28.43 -36.10
N GLN A 17 -16.75 29.37 -36.08
CA GLN A 17 -16.10 29.92 -37.28
C GLN A 17 -15.26 28.86 -38.02
N PHE A 18 -14.55 28.02 -37.28
CA PHE A 18 -13.68 26.98 -37.85
C PHE A 18 -14.36 25.61 -37.98
N GLY A 19 -15.68 25.52 -37.76
CA GLY A 19 -16.44 24.28 -37.89
C GLY A 19 -15.90 23.13 -37.02
N CYS A 20 -15.31 23.43 -35.86
CA CYS A 20 -14.71 22.44 -34.99
C CYS A 20 -15.22 22.56 -33.55
N SER A 21 -14.92 21.56 -32.71
CA SER A 21 -15.31 21.60 -31.30
C SER A 21 -14.50 22.64 -30.54
N THR A 22 -15.08 23.21 -29.48
CA THR A 22 -14.36 24.12 -28.55
C THR A 22 -13.14 23.46 -27.91
N GLN A 23 -13.16 22.13 -27.74
CA GLN A 23 -12.03 21.34 -27.28
C GLN A 23 -10.90 21.31 -28.32
N ARG A 24 -11.22 21.18 -29.60
CA ARG A 24 -10.22 21.25 -30.68
C ARG A 24 -9.56 22.62 -30.75
N VAL A 25 -10.33 23.70 -30.58
CA VAL A 25 -9.79 25.07 -30.46
C VAL A 25 -8.81 25.17 -29.30
N SER A 26 -9.16 24.63 -28.12
CA SER A 26 -8.26 24.62 -26.95
C SER A 26 -6.96 23.84 -27.19
N GLN A 27 -7.04 22.69 -27.84
CA GLN A 27 -5.85 21.88 -28.18
C GLN A 27 -4.95 22.63 -29.16
N CYS A 28 -5.52 23.23 -30.20
CA CYS A 28 -4.76 24.02 -31.17
C CYS A 28 -4.07 25.23 -30.53
N LEU A 29 -4.74 25.94 -29.61
CA LEU A 29 -4.13 27.06 -28.87
C LEU A 29 -3.00 26.58 -27.94
N ALA A 30 -3.15 25.42 -27.30
CA ALA A 30 -2.10 24.82 -26.46
C ALA A 30 -0.88 24.38 -27.28
N CYS A 31 -1.08 23.75 -28.45
CA CYS A 31 0.01 23.41 -29.38
C CYS A 31 0.77 24.64 -29.90
N LEU A 32 0.13 25.82 -29.90
CA LEU A 32 0.73 27.10 -30.28
C LEU A 32 1.31 27.88 -29.08
N GLY A 33 1.40 27.25 -27.90
CA GLY A 33 1.96 27.86 -26.69
C GLY A 33 1.09 28.98 -26.08
N ILE A 34 -0.16 29.13 -26.50
CA ILE A 34 -1.06 30.17 -26.00
C ILE A 34 -1.77 29.64 -24.76
N VAL A 35 -1.43 30.22 -23.61
CA VAL A 35 -2.06 29.91 -22.33
C VAL A 35 -3.53 30.36 -22.37
N THR A 36 -4.44 29.39 -22.36
CA THR A 36 -5.88 29.67 -22.33
C THR A 36 -6.35 29.93 -20.90
N ARG A 37 -7.47 30.65 -20.70
CA ARG A 37 -8.03 30.87 -19.35
C ARG A 37 -8.34 29.58 -18.56
N ARG A 38 -8.58 28.45 -19.24
CA ARG A 38 -8.77 27.13 -18.62
C ARG A 38 -7.45 26.42 -18.27
N GLY A 39 -6.33 26.87 -18.83
CA GLY A 39 -4.99 26.41 -18.50
C GLY A 39 -4.31 27.35 -17.52
N ASN A 40 -4.22 26.94 -16.26
CA ASN A 40 -3.00 27.17 -15.46
C ASN A 40 -2.78 28.48 -14.67
N TRP A 41 -3.80 29.08 -14.01
CA TRP A 41 -3.52 30.03 -12.90
C TRP A 41 -4.37 29.82 -11.64
N MET A 42 -5.66 29.47 -11.77
CA MET A 42 -6.51 29.17 -10.61
C MET A 42 -6.14 27.90 -9.84
N ARG A 43 -5.33 27.00 -10.44
CA ARG A 43 -4.84 25.76 -9.79
C ARG A 43 -3.54 25.92 -9.01
N ARG A 44 -2.81 27.04 -9.13
CA ARG A 44 -1.55 27.27 -8.38
C ARG A 44 -1.82 27.92 -7.01
N GLY A 45 -2.43 29.11 -6.98
CA GLY A 45 -2.59 29.87 -5.71
C GLY A 45 -3.48 29.25 -4.61
N ARG A 46 -4.52 28.47 -4.95
CA ARG A 46 -5.38 27.80 -3.95
C ARG A 46 -4.80 26.46 -3.46
N ASN A 47 -3.97 25.81 -4.28
CA ASN A 47 -3.32 24.57 -3.89
C ASN A 47 -2.08 24.83 -3.03
N ASP A 48 -1.39 25.97 -3.21
CA ASP A 48 -0.20 26.28 -2.42
C ASP A 48 -0.54 26.50 -0.93
N GLN A 49 -1.63 27.20 -0.61
CA GLN A 49 -2.08 27.35 0.79
C GLN A 49 -2.55 26.02 1.41
N ARG A 50 -3.25 25.18 0.63
CA ARG A 50 -3.66 23.84 1.09
C ARG A 50 -2.46 22.92 1.30
N ARG A 51 -1.45 23.00 0.44
CA ARG A 51 -0.20 22.24 0.56
C ARG A 51 0.58 22.67 1.81
N GLU A 52 0.67 23.96 2.07
CA GLU A 52 1.30 24.48 3.29
C GLU A 52 0.55 24.01 4.55
N GLN A 53 -0.78 24.03 4.53
CA GLN A 53 -1.57 23.50 5.66
C GLN A 53 -1.41 21.99 5.83
N VAL A 54 -1.37 21.23 4.74
CA VAL A 54 -1.08 19.78 4.78
C VAL A 54 0.30 19.54 5.39
N PHE A 55 1.30 20.35 5.01
CA PHE A 55 2.64 20.27 5.57
C PHE A 55 2.65 20.57 7.08
N GLU A 56 2.03 21.66 7.52
CA GLU A 56 1.94 22.01 8.95
C GLU A 56 1.21 20.92 9.74
N MET A 57 0.16 20.31 9.20
CA MET A 57 -0.51 19.19 9.84
C MET A 57 0.39 17.96 9.97
N LEU A 58 1.16 17.61 8.92
CA LEU A 58 2.14 16.51 8.96
C LEU A 58 3.22 16.77 10.00
N ARG A 59 3.75 18.00 10.04
CA ARG A 59 4.73 18.44 11.02
C ARG A 59 4.20 18.32 12.45
N ASN A 60 2.92 18.60 12.66
CA ASN A 60 2.24 18.44 13.95
C ASN A 60 1.85 16.98 14.26
N GLY A 61 2.39 16.01 13.52
CA GLY A 61 2.21 14.58 13.82
C GLY A 61 0.89 13.99 13.30
N LYS A 62 0.09 14.74 12.52
CA LYS A 62 -1.13 14.18 11.93
C LYS A 62 -0.77 13.19 10.83
N ASN A 63 -1.53 12.10 10.75
CA ASN A 63 -1.37 11.13 9.68
C ASN A 63 -2.20 11.53 8.44
N GLN A 64 -1.88 10.95 7.28
CA GLN A 64 -2.52 11.31 6.00
C GLN A 64 -4.04 11.06 6.01
N THR A 65 -4.53 10.11 6.80
CA THR A 65 -5.98 9.82 6.93
C THR A 65 -6.69 10.90 7.73
N GLU A 66 -6.09 11.37 8.82
CA GLU A 66 -6.63 12.50 9.59
C GLU A 66 -6.64 13.79 8.77
N ILE A 67 -5.57 14.02 8.00
CA ILE A 67 -5.46 15.17 7.10
C ILE A 67 -6.51 15.07 5.98
N ALA A 68 -6.66 13.89 5.39
CA ALA A 68 -7.68 13.62 4.39
C ALA A 68 -9.10 13.91 4.92
N ALA A 69 -9.40 13.44 6.14
CA ALA A 69 -10.66 13.71 6.82
C ALA A 69 -10.86 15.21 7.07
N HIS A 70 -9.83 15.93 7.54
CA HIS A 70 -9.88 17.37 7.78
C HIS A 70 -10.20 18.17 6.51
N PHE A 71 -9.63 17.78 5.37
CA PHE A 71 -9.86 18.46 4.10
C PHE A 71 -11.04 17.91 3.28
N GLY A 72 -11.68 16.82 3.73
CA GLY A 72 -12.75 16.15 2.98
C GLY A 72 -12.29 15.61 1.63
N ILE A 73 -11.04 15.14 1.53
CA ILE A 73 -10.45 14.60 0.29
C ILE A 73 -9.87 13.20 0.53
N SER A 74 -9.56 12.46 -0.53
CA SER A 74 -8.98 11.13 -0.39
C SER A 74 -7.55 11.18 0.17
N SER A 75 -7.18 10.16 0.95
CA SER A 75 -5.81 9.98 1.45
C SER A 75 -4.79 9.89 0.30
N THR A 76 -5.16 9.27 -0.82
CA THR A 76 -4.35 9.25 -2.05
C THR A 76 -4.04 10.66 -2.56
N ARG A 77 -5.00 11.59 -2.48
CA ARG A 77 -4.79 12.98 -2.88
C ARG A 77 -3.79 13.70 -1.96
N ILE A 78 -3.82 13.38 -0.67
CA ILE A 78 -2.82 13.87 0.30
C ILE A 78 -1.44 13.31 -0.03
N SER A 79 -1.32 12.01 -0.37
CA SER A 79 -0.05 11.42 -0.80
C SER A 79 0.53 12.18 -2.00
N HIS A 80 -0.28 12.46 -3.02
CA HIS A 80 0.17 13.26 -4.18
C HIS A 80 0.68 14.65 -3.79
N TYR A 81 0.04 15.33 -2.82
CA TYR A 81 0.54 16.63 -2.35
C TYR A 81 1.88 16.51 -1.63
N VAL A 82 2.06 15.46 -0.85
CA VAL A 82 3.34 15.17 -0.18
C VAL A 82 4.43 14.89 -1.21
N ASP A 83 4.15 14.05 -2.21
CA ASP A 83 5.11 13.72 -3.28
C ASP A 83 5.51 14.97 -4.08
N GLU A 84 4.55 15.82 -4.42
CA GLU A 84 4.80 17.11 -5.08
C GLU A 84 5.68 18.03 -4.22
N LEU A 85 5.43 18.13 -2.91
CA LEU A 85 6.23 18.97 -2.00
C LEU A 85 7.68 18.49 -1.88
N LYS A 86 7.91 17.17 -1.83
CA LYS A 86 9.26 16.59 -1.79
C LYS A 86 10.09 16.95 -3.01
N VAL A 87 9.49 16.94 -4.20
CA VAL A 87 10.17 17.23 -5.47
C VAL A 87 10.56 18.70 -5.61
N HIS A 88 9.79 19.62 -5.02
CA HIS A 88 9.96 21.06 -5.25
C HIS A 88 10.81 21.78 -4.19
N SER A 89 11.20 21.10 -3.10
CA SER A 89 11.97 21.72 -2.00
C SER A 89 12.70 20.69 -1.13
N GLU A 90 14.03 20.70 -1.18
CA GLU A 90 14.88 19.84 -0.34
C GLU A 90 14.66 20.07 1.16
N LYS A 91 14.38 21.32 1.56
CA LYS A 91 14.04 21.69 2.94
C LYS A 91 12.78 20.97 3.41
N TYR A 92 11.77 20.83 2.56
CA TYR A 92 10.53 20.13 2.92
C TYR A 92 10.70 18.61 2.88
N ALA A 93 11.58 18.09 2.02
CA ALA A 93 11.88 16.67 1.95
C ALA A 93 12.45 16.14 3.28
N SER A 94 13.44 16.81 3.88
CA SER A 94 14.04 16.37 5.14
C SER A 94 13.07 16.40 6.32
N ILE A 95 12.34 17.50 6.50
CA ILE A 95 11.38 17.67 7.61
C ILE A 95 10.24 16.64 7.53
N LEU A 96 9.73 16.38 6.31
CA LEU A 96 8.68 15.38 6.11
C LEU A 96 9.20 13.96 6.33
N ASP A 97 10.44 13.67 5.93
CA ASP A 97 11.02 12.35 6.14
C ASP A 97 11.22 12.05 7.63
N ASP A 98 11.70 13.00 8.44
CA ASP A 98 11.86 12.82 9.89
C ASP A 98 10.52 12.60 10.60
N ALA A 99 9.50 13.40 10.26
CA ALA A 99 8.17 13.23 10.82
C ALA A 99 7.54 11.89 10.41
N GLN A 100 7.70 11.47 9.15
CA GLN A 100 7.22 10.18 8.66
C GLN A 100 7.92 9.01 9.36
N ARG A 101 9.22 9.13 9.62
CA ARG A 101 10.01 8.15 10.35
C ARG A 101 9.53 8.00 11.79
N ALA A 102 9.41 9.09 12.53
CA ALA A 102 8.93 9.07 13.92
C ALA A 102 7.50 8.52 14.05
N GLN A 103 6.58 8.93 13.17
CA GLN A 103 5.23 8.37 13.14
C GLN A 103 5.22 6.87 12.85
N PHE A 104 6.14 6.41 11.98
CA PHE A 104 6.23 5.00 11.64
C PHE A 104 6.68 4.16 12.84
N GLU A 105 7.68 4.60 13.61
CA GLU A 105 8.15 3.90 14.81
C GLU A 105 7.03 3.74 15.85
N ILE A 106 6.26 4.82 16.09
CA ILE A 106 5.09 4.78 16.98
C ILE A 106 4.05 3.79 16.47
N LYS A 107 3.75 3.83 15.16
CA LYS A 107 2.74 2.99 14.53
C LYS A 107 3.10 1.51 14.58
N CYS A 108 4.37 1.17 14.32
CA CYS A 108 4.82 -0.20 14.22
C CYS A 108 5.30 -0.77 15.55
N GLY A 109 5.57 0.08 16.55
CA GLY A 109 6.09 -0.31 17.86
C GLY A 109 7.54 -0.80 17.81
N LEU A 110 8.30 -0.40 16.79
CA LEU A 110 9.68 -0.81 16.60
C LEU A 110 10.54 0.37 16.11
N SER A 111 11.74 0.50 16.68
CA SER A 111 12.74 1.50 16.27
C SER A 111 13.25 1.20 14.85
N LEU A 112 13.44 2.26 14.04
CA LEU A 112 13.93 2.15 12.66
C LEU A 112 15.35 1.56 12.56
N GLU A 113 16.12 1.59 13.65
CA GLU A 113 17.44 0.97 13.72
C GLU A 113 17.41 -0.57 13.54
N ASN A 114 16.23 -1.19 13.74
CA ASN A 114 16.02 -2.62 13.53
C ASN A 114 15.88 -3.01 12.06
N PHE A 115 15.93 -2.04 11.14
CA PHE A 115 15.73 -2.24 9.71
C PHE A 115 16.95 -1.79 8.91
N PRO A 116 17.25 -2.43 7.78
CA PRO A 116 18.32 -1.98 6.88
C PRO A 116 18.10 -0.56 6.34
N SER A 117 16.83 -0.17 6.13
CA SER A 117 16.44 1.16 5.69
C SER A 117 14.98 1.44 6.04
N PHE A 118 14.57 2.72 5.93
CA PHE A 118 13.17 3.10 6.13
C PHE A 118 12.22 2.48 5.10
N ASP A 119 12.69 2.27 3.87
CA ASP A 119 11.90 1.62 2.83
C ASP A 119 11.70 0.13 3.13
N GLU A 120 12.72 -0.54 3.67
CA GLU A 120 12.60 -1.92 4.15
C GLU A 120 11.62 -2.01 5.32
N ALA A 121 11.64 -1.05 6.24
CA ALA A 121 10.67 -0.97 7.33
C ALA A 121 9.23 -0.86 6.81
N LYS A 122 8.98 0.01 5.82
CA LYS A 122 7.66 0.13 5.17
C LYS A 122 7.23 -1.18 4.50
N LYS A 123 8.14 -1.81 3.72
CA LYS A 123 7.88 -3.10 3.08
C LYS A 123 7.53 -4.18 4.12
N ALA A 124 8.23 -4.22 5.25
CA ALA A 124 7.94 -5.12 6.36
C ALA A 124 6.55 -4.89 6.96
N TRP A 125 6.19 -3.63 7.18
CA TRP A 125 4.87 -3.29 7.71
C TRP A 125 3.73 -3.70 6.77
N ASP A 126 3.87 -3.42 5.48
CA ASP A 126 2.87 -3.79 4.47
C ASP A 126 2.75 -5.30 4.37
N ALA A 127 3.88 -6.00 4.39
CA ALA A 127 3.96 -7.45 4.41
C ALA A 127 3.23 -8.08 5.60
N PHE A 128 3.48 -7.59 6.81
CA PHE A 128 2.80 -8.00 8.04
C PHE A 128 1.30 -7.73 7.95
N SER A 129 0.91 -6.52 7.54
CA SER A 129 -0.49 -6.10 7.44
C SER A 129 -1.29 -6.98 6.47
N VAL A 130 -0.68 -7.31 5.31
CA VAL A 130 -1.28 -8.20 4.32
C VAL A 130 -1.40 -9.62 4.85
N GLN A 131 -0.36 -10.16 5.50
CA GLN A 131 -0.40 -11.52 6.02
C GLN A 131 -1.44 -11.66 7.14
N ARG A 132 -1.49 -10.72 8.07
CA ARG A 132 -2.50 -10.67 9.14
C ARG A 132 -3.92 -10.60 8.59
N SER A 133 -4.15 -9.75 7.58
CA SER A 133 -5.47 -9.63 6.95
C SER A 133 -5.89 -10.92 6.23
N ARG A 134 -4.94 -11.61 5.59
CA ARG A 134 -5.19 -12.91 4.95
C ARG A 134 -5.46 -14.03 5.94
N ALA A 135 -4.79 -14.03 7.09
CA ALA A 135 -5.07 -14.97 8.17
C ALA A 135 -6.49 -14.76 8.71
N ALA A 136 -6.88 -13.51 8.97
CA ALA A 136 -8.23 -13.15 9.40
C ALA A 136 -9.30 -13.59 8.37
N TYR A 137 -9.07 -13.37 7.08
CA TYR A 137 -9.96 -13.85 6.01
C TYR A 137 -10.13 -15.38 5.99
N ARG A 138 -9.10 -16.11 6.42
CA ARG A 138 -9.11 -17.58 6.53
C ARG A 138 -9.55 -18.08 7.91
N GLU A 139 -10.00 -17.18 8.78
CA GLU A 139 -10.39 -17.48 10.17
C GLU A 139 -9.26 -18.13 10.98
N ILE A 140 -8.00 -17.79 10.65
CA ILE A 140 -6.82 -18.23 11.39
C ILE A 140 -6.47 -17.15 12.41
N ALA A 141 -6.44 -17.55 13.69
CA ALA A 141 -6.06 -16.65 14.79
C ALA A 141 -4.64 -16.09 14.60
N TRP A 142 -4.47 -14.81 14.98
CA TRP A 142 -3.22 -14.06 14.87
C TRP A 142 -2.84 -13.51 16.24
N GLU A 143 -1.84 -14.12 16.86
CA GLU A 143 -1.40 -13.85 18.24
C GLU A 143 0.05 -13.35 18.28
N MET A 144 0.48 -12.64 17.23
CA MET A 144 1.83 -12.12 17.11
C MET A 144 1.82 -10.63 16.76
N THR A 145 2.71 -9.88 17.40
CA THR A 145 2.92 -8.46 17.14
C THR A 145 3.81 -8.24 15.92
N PHE A 146 3.88 -7.00 15.41
CA PHE A 146 4.80 -6.67 14.32
C PHE A 146 6.28 -6.85 14.71
N PRO A 147 6.75 -6.40 15.89
CA PRO A 147 8.11 -6.65 16.34
C PRO A 147 8.51 -8.13 16.35
N GLU A 148 7.66 -9.00 16.88
CA GLU A 148 7.90 -10.44 16.91
C GLU A 148 7.93 -11.04 15.49
N TRP A 149 6.99 -10.64 14.65
CA TRP A 149 6.94 -11.08 13.25
C TRP A 149 8.20 -10.65 12.49
N TRP A 150 8.67 -9.41 12.69
CA TRP A 150 9.87 -8.89 12.07
C TRP A 150 11.11 -9.64 12.53
N LYS A 151 11.23 -9.87 13.85
CA LYS A 151 12.35 -10.60 14.44
C LYS A 151 12.54 -11.97 13.79
N ILE A 152 11.47 -12.73 13.59
CA ILE A 152 11.54 -14.06 12.94
C ILE A 152 12.05 -13.94 11.49
N TRP A 153 11.59 -12.94 10.74
CA TRP A 153 12.09 -12.71 9.38
C TRP A 153 13.54 -12.26 9.35
N SER A 154 13.93 -11.32 10.21
CA SER A 154 15.31 -10.82 10.25
C SER A 154 16.29 -11.90 10.69
N GLU A 155 15.93 -12.71 11.68
CA GLU A 155 16.78 -13.81 12.18
C GLU A 155 16.88 -14.97 11.19
N SER A 156 15.88 -15.16 10.33
CA SER A 156 15.93 -16.18 9.28
C SER A 156 16.96 -15.88 8.19
N GLY A 157 17.39 -14.62 8.04
CA GLY A 157 18.25 -14.18 6.93
C GLY A 157 17.56 -14.14 5.56
N HIS A 158 16.30 -14.55 5.46
CA HIS A 158 15.57 -14.71 4.19
C HIS A 158 14.58 -13.57 3.87
N TRP A 159 14.73 -12.43 4.55
CA TRP A 159 13.87 -11.27 4.31
C TRP A 159 13.95 -10.78 2.85
N ALA A 160 15.15 -10.75 2.27
CA ALA A 160 15.37 -10.25 0.92
C ALA A 160 14.71 -11.14 -0.15
N GLU A 161 14.56 -12.43 0.13
CA GLU A 161 13.96 -13.45 -0.72
C GLU A 161 12.46 -13.62 -0.48
N ARG A 162 11.87 -12.83 0.43
CA ARG A 162 10.43 -12.87 0.68
C ARG A 162 9.67 -12.31 -0.53
N GLY A 163 8.77 -13.10 -1.12
CA GLY A 163 8.04 -12.63 -2.29
C GLY A 163 7.02 -13.60 -2.88
N ARG A 164 6.61 -13.30 -4.12
CA ARG A 164 5.62 -14.07 -4.90
C ARG A 164 6.22 -14.88 -6.05
N ALA A 165 7.53 -14.87 -6.25
CA ALA A 165 8.14 -15.67 -7.30
C ALA A 165 8.04 -17.17 -6.95
N HIS A 166 8.00 -18.03 -7.96
CA HIS A 166 7.76 -19.46 -7.74
C HIS A 166 9.00 -20.24 -7.30
N ILE A 167 10.20 -19.68 -7.51
CA ILE A 167 11.49 -20.34 -7.24
C ILE A 167 12.32 -19.44 -6.33
N GLY A 168 12.94 -20.03 -5.30
CA GLY A 168 13.88 -19.33 -4.42
C GLY A 168 13.25 -18.35 -3.44
N VAL A 169 11.92 -18.30 -3.32
CA VAL A 169 11.26 -17.42 -2.34
C VAL A 169 10.90 -18.14 -1.07
N TYR A 170 10.95 -17.38 0.01
CA TYR A 170 10.57 -17.82 1.34
C TYR A 170 9.22 -17.25 1.76
N VAL A 171 8.50 -18.02 2.56
CA VAL A 171 7.21 -17.69 3.16
C VAL A 171 7.20 -18.07 4.63
N MET A 172 6.41 -17.35 5.42
CA MET A 172 6.16 -17.71 6.82
C MET A 172 4.92 -18.62 6.88
N ALA A 173 5.14 -19.88 7.25
CA ALA A 173 4.10 -20.89 7.41
C ALA A 173 3.89 -21.23 8.89
N ARG A 174 2.77 -21.87 9.20
CA ARG A 174 2.50 -22.42 10.53
C ARG A 174 2.97 -23.87 10.58
N PHE A 175 3.52 -24.32 11.71
CA PHE A 175 3.91 -25.72 11.86
C PHE A 175 2.71 -26.64 11.63
N GLY A 176 2.86 -27.59 10.69
CA GLY A 176 1.81 -28.56 10.36
C GLY A 176 0.51 -27.95 9.84
N ASP A 177 0.53 -26.72 9.32
CA ASP A 177 -0.66 -25.96 8.87
C ASP A 177 -1.78 -25.88 9.93
N SER A 178 -1.41 -25.83 11.22
CA SER A 178 -2.34 -25.85 12.35
C SER A 178 -2.09 -24.72 13.34
N GLY A 179 -3.11 -24.37 14.12
CA GLY A 179 -3.04 -23.38 15.19
C GLY A 179 -2.92 -21.91 14.73
N PRO A 180 -2.72 -20.97 15.66
CA PRO A 180 -2.59 -19.55 15.35
C PRO A 180 -1.22 -19.21 14.74
N TYR A 181 -1.13 -18.07 14.04
CA TYR A 181 0.16 -17.41 13.83
C TYR A 181 0.63 -16.82 15.16
N LYS A 182 1.61 -17.46 15.81
CA LYS A 182 2.24 -17.01 17.05
C LYS A 182 3.73 -17.35 17.07
N VAL A 183 4.49 -16.67 17.92
CA VAL A 183 5.90 -17.03 18.18
C VAL A 183 5.97 -18.50 18.63
N GLY A 184 6.85 -19.26 18.00
CA GLY A 184 6.99 -20.70 18.24
C GLY A 184 5.98 -21.60 17.52
N ASN A 185 4.97 -21.05 16.82
CA ASN A 185 4.09 -21.83 15.93
C ASN A 185 4.28 -21.48 14.43
N VAL A 186 5.41 -20.87 14.08
CA VAL A 186 5.70 -20.44 12.72
C VAL A 186 7.13 -20.76 12.34
N GLU A 187 7.34 -20.96 11.05
CA GLU A 187 8.65 -21.18 10.45
C GLU A 187 8.77 -20.45 9.11
N ILE A 188 9.99 -20.07 8.76
CA ILE A 188 10.32 -19.54 7.44
C ILE A 188 10.74 -20.72 6.56
N ILE A 189 9.91 -21.04 5.57
CA ILE A 189 10.12 -22.16 4.66
C ILE A 189 10.05 -21.68 3.22
N THR A 190 10.58 -22.49 2.30
CA THR A 190 10.47 -22.19 0.88
C THR A 190 9.02 -22.31 0.43
N HIS A 191 8.62 -21.52 -0.57
CA HIS A 191 7.28 -21.62 -1.14
C HIS A 191 6.97 -23.04 -1.67
N SER A 192 7.95 -23.71 -2.26
CA SER A 192 7.83 -25.09 -2.72
C SER A 192 7.56 -26.06 -1.57
N GLN A 193 8.23 -25.91 -0.44
CA GLN A 193 7.99 -26.70 0.76
C GLN A 193 6.57 -26.46 1.29
N ASN A 194 6.15 -25.20 1.42
CA ASN A 194 4.81 -24.84 1.88
C ASN A 194 3.71 -25.45 1.00
N VAL A 195 3.89 -25.43 -0.32
CA VAL A 195 2.95 -26.08 -1.26
C VAL A 195 2.95 -27.59 -1.03
N SER A 196 4.12 -28.23 -0.99
CA SER A 196 4.25 -29.68 -0.77
C SER A 196 3.57 -30.14 0.53
N ASP A 197 3.77 -29.41 1.62
CA ASP A 197 3.21 -29.77 2.93
C ASP A 197 1.69 -29.53 2.99
N SER A 198 1.16 -28.58 2.22
CA SER A 198 -0.28 -28.40 2.09
C SER A 198 -0.96 -29.63 1.50
N TRP A 199 -0.36 -30.28 0.50
CA TRP A 199 -0.88 -31.52 -0.10
C TRP A 199 -0.88 -32.69 0.88
N LYS A 200 0.23 -32.89 1.62
CA LYS A 200 0.33 -33.96 2.62
C LYS A 200 -0.69 -33.81 3.76
N ASN A 201 -1.04 -32.58 4.11
CA ASN A 201 -2.02 -32.30 5.16
C ASN A 201 -3.47 -32.50 4.70
N VAL A 202 -3.76 -32.36 3.40
CA VAL A 202 -5.07 -32.72 2.83
C VAL A 202 -5.29 -34.24 2.92
N ASP A 203 -4.28 -35.06 2.57
CA ASP A 203 -4.37 -36.53 2.70
C ASP A 203 -4.61 -36.99 4.15
N ARG A 204 -4.05 -36.28 5.13
CA ARG A 204 -4.34 -36.54 6.56
C ARG A 204 -5.75 -36.13 7.00
N ARG A 205 -6.35 -35.12 6.36
CA ARG A 205 -7.75 -34.72 6.62
C ARG A 205 -8.74 -35.73 6.05
N VAL A 206 -8.41 -36.35 4.91
CA VAL A 206 -9.23 -37.39 4.28
C VAL A 206 -9.15 -38.72 5.05
N THR A 207 -7.96 -39.14 5.47
CA THR A 207 -7.75 -40.40 6.20
C THR A 207 -8.37 -40.45 7.62
N ARG A 208 -8.78 -39.31 8.18
CA ARG A 208 -9.53 -39.28 9.46
C ARG A 208 -11.02 -39.57 9.29
N ASN A 209 -11.60 -39.34 8.12
CA ASN A 209 -13.00 -39.69 7.84
C ASN A 209 -13.19 -41.20 7.64
N GLU A 210 -12.17 -41.94 7.19
CA GLU A 210 -12.23 -43.40 7.01
C GLU A 210 -12.06 -44.18 8.33
N LEU A 211 -11.38 -43.61 9.34
CA LEU A 211 -11.26 -44.20 10.68
C LEU A 211 -12.55 -44.10 11.52
N GLY A 212 -13.54 -43.31 11.07
CA GLY A 212 -14.87 -43.23 11.67
C GLY A 212 -15.82 -44.36 11.26
N GLN A 213 -15.65 -44.90 10.04
CA GLN A 213 -16.47 -46.03 9.53
C GLN A 213 -16.06 -47.38 10.13
N LEU A 214 -14.77 -47.58 10.41
CA LEU A 214 -14.28 -48.82 11.02
C LEU A 214 -14.65 -48.99 12.51
N ARG A 215 -15.06 -47.91 13.20
CA ARG A 215 -15.58 -48.01 14.59
C ARG A 215 -17.09 -48.25 14.65
N SER A 216 -17.86 -47.80 13.67
CA SER A 216 -19.30 -48.08 13.62
C SER A 216 -19.64 -49.51 13.19
N GLU A 217 -18.74 -50.19 12.48
CA GLU A 217 -18.94 -51.59 12.06
C GLU A 217 -18.58 -52.59 13.17
N ALA A 218 -17.70 -52.22 14.12
CA ALA A 218 -17.32 -53.08 15.25
C ALA A 218 -18.34 -53.07 16.41
N ASP A 219 -19.14 -52.01 16.53
CA ASP A 219 -20.12 -51.84 17.62
C ASP A 219 -21.55 -52.31 17.24
N CYS A 220 -21.75 -52.83 16.02
CA CYS A 220 -23.04 -53.32 15.52
C CYS A 220 -23.16 -54.85 15.39
N GLU A 221 -22.10 -55.62 15.68
CA GLU A 221 -22.10 -57.10 15.60
C GLU A 221 -21.95 -57.80 16.97
N SER A 222 -22.30 -57.14 18.08
CA SER A 222 -22.41 -57.78 19.41
C SER A 222 -23.85 -58.15 19.77
#